data_AF-A0A8J6GLT4-F1
#
_entry.id   AF-A0A8J6GLT4-F1
#
_cell.length_a   1.000
_cell.length_b   1.000
_cell.length_c   1.000
_cell.angle_alpha   90.00
_cell.angle_beta   90.00
_cell.angle_gamma   90.00
#
_symmetry.space_group_name_H-M   'P 1'
#
loop_
_entity.id
_entity.type
_entity.pdbx_description
1 polymer ?
#
loop_
_entity_poly.entity_id
_entity_poly.type
_entity_poly.pdbx_seq_one_letter_code
_entity_poly.pdbx_strand_id
1 'polypeptide(L)'
;MLTLVVTIQRQSMLGGLAAVDKGKELSGLGNALKNPLGNVGLLIGEAGKQLRRRTGIGSGLSLSGVVHPELSRSGELTVQALEEFATVVEAKLIKHKKAIVSELLTPTLIYLIDEQFLLHRLADGAIDLYAMVVVLSRASRSLSEGHPEAQHEKMLCDSWCIEAAARIRENMANLQSSPQQQLFRNFKSISKAMVESGGLVTSNPLRI
;
A
#
# COMPACT_ATOMS: atom_id res chain seq x y z
N MET A 1 -11.91 13.37 16.69
CA MET A 1 -11.49 12.96 15.33
C MET A 1 -10.54 11.77 15.34
N LEU A 2 -9.44 11.76 16.11
CA LEU A 2 -8.53 10.60 16.20
C LEU A 2 -9.21 9.30 16.69
N THR A 3 -10.14 9.39 17.63
CA THR A 3 -10.87 8.22 18.14
C THR A 3 -11.79 7.60 17.08
N LEU A 4 -12.39 8.42 16.21
CA LEU A 4 -13.29 7.95 15.15
C LEU A 4 -12.51 7.19 14.05
N VAL A 5 -11.31 7.70 13.70
CA VAL A 5 -10.41 7.07 12.72
C VAL A 5 -9.87 5.74 13.25
N VAL A 6 -9.47 5.68 14.52
CA VAL A 6 -9.02 4.42 15.14
C VAL A 6 -10.16 3.40 15.26
N THR A 7 -11.39 3.83 15.55
CA THR A 7 -12.56 2.92 15.61
C THR A 7 -12.97 2.42 14.23
N ILE A 8 -12.90 3.25 13.18
CA ILE A 8 -13.15 2.84 11.79
C ILE A 8 -12.04 1.89 11.30
N GLN A 9 -10.78 2.14 11.63
CA GLN A 9 -9.65 1.26 11.29
C GLN A 9 -9.73 -0.08 12.04
N ARG A 10 -10.24 -0.09 13.28
CA ARG A 10 -10.47 -1.31 14.07
C ARG A 10 -11.70 -2.09 13.59
N GLN A 11 -12.77 -1.42 13.17
CA GLN A 11 -13.95 -2.05 12.56
C GLN A 11 -13.66 -2.59 11.15
N SER A 12 -12.83 -1.91 10.36
CA SER A 12 -12.39 -2.40 9.04
C SER A 12 -11.46 -3.62 9.18
N MET A 13 -10.64 -3.68 10.23
CA MET A 13 -9.83 -4.85 10.57
C MET A 13 -10.69 -6.02 11.07
N LEU A 14 -11.71 -5.78 11.90
CA LEU A 14 -12.65 -6.81 12.39
C LEU A 14 -13.58 -7.34 11.29
N GLY A 15 -14.02 -6.48 10.36
CA GLY A 15 -14.77 -6.89 9.16
C GLY A 15 -13.91 -7.67 8.16
N GLY A 16 -12.62 -7.33 8.05
CA GLY A 16 -11.64 -8.08 7.26
C GLY A 16 -11.35 -9.48 7.81
N LEU A 17 -11.42 -9.68 9.14
CA LEU A 17 -11.26 -11.01 9.76
C LEU A 17 -12.40 -11.98 9.42
N ALA A 18 -13.63 -11.49 9.20
CA ALA A 18 -14.77 -12.33 8.79
C ALA A 18 -14.68 -12.77 7.31
N ALA A 19 -13.96 -12.04 6.47
CA ALA A 19 -13.71 -12.43 5.07
C ALA A 19 -12.52 -13.41 4.93
N VAL A 20 -11.69 -13.56 5.96
CA VAL A 20 -10.51 -14.45 5.96
C VAL A 20 -10.89 -15.93 6.15
N ASP A 21 -12.07 -16.24 6.70
CA ASP A 21 -12.48 -17.62 6.99
C ASP A 21 -12.84 -18.46 5.74
N LYS A 22 -12.90 -17.87 4.55
CA LYS A 22 -13.02 -18.60 3.27
C LYS A 22 -11.82 -18.45 2.34
N GLY A 23 -10.68 -17.96 2.85
CA GLY A 23 -9.43 -17.75 2.11
C GLY A 23 -8.44 -18.93 2.13
N LYS A 24 -8.89 -20.19 2.17
CA LYS A 24 -7.96 -21.34 2.19
C LYS A 24 -7.14 -21.48 0.90
N GLU A 25 -7.64 -20.99 -0.23
CA GLU A 25 -6.98 -21.06 -1.54
C GLU A 25 -6.15 -19.80 -1.89
N LEU A 26 -6.36 -18.68 -1.20
CA LEU A 26 -5.55 -17.46 -1.30
C LEU A 26 -4.45 -17.39 -0.23
N SER A 27 -4.17 -18.51 0.44
CA SER A 27 -3.28 -18.55 1.60
C SER A 27 -1.87 -18.05 1.30
N GLY A 28 -1.37 -18.19 0.06
CA GLY A 28 -0.05 -17.67 -0.35
C GLY A 28 0.04 -16.14 -0.29
N LEU A 29 -0.94 -15.44 -0.88
CA LEU A 29 -1.04 -13.97 -0.84
C LEU A 29 -1.50 -13.46 0.52
N GLY A 30 -2.47 -14.15 1.13
CA GLY A 30 -2.92 -13.87 2.48
C GLY A 30 -1.80 -13.98 3.51
N ASN A 31 -0.89 -14.94 3.38
CA ASN A 31 0.29 -15.07 4.25
C ASN A 31 1.36 -14.00 3.94
N ALA A 32 1.56 -13.65 2.66
CA ALA A 32 2.45 -12.54 2.28
C ALA A 32 1.95 -11.18 2.79
N LEU A 33 0.62 -10.97 2.81
CA LEU A 33 -0.03 -9.78 3.36
C LEU A 33 -0.18 -9.81 4.88
N LYS A 34 -0.36 -10.97 5.50
CA LYS A 34 -0.38 -11.16 6.96
C LYS A 34 1.00 -10.98 7.57
N ASN A 35 2.06 -11.27 6.82
CA ASN A 35 3.42 -11.19 7.29
C ASN A 35 4.38 -10.61 6.24
N PRO A 36 4.19 -9.35 5.80
CA PRO A 36 5.13 -8.68 4.89
C PRO A 36 6.53 -8.52 5.52
N LEU A 37 6.62 -8.71 6.85
CA LEU A 37 7.83 -8.54 7.69
C LEU A 37 8.15 -9.77 8.56
N GLY A 38 7.45 -10.89 8.41
CA GLY A 38 7.58 -12.07 9.29
C GLY A 38 8.94 -12.76 9.26
N ASN A 39 9.75 -12.47 8.24
CA ASN A 39 11.08 -13.02 8.08
C ASN A 39 12.19 -12.07 8.57
N VAL A 40 11.89 -11.11 9.44
CA VAL A 40 12.91 -10.22 10.02
C VAL A 40 13.97 -11.00 10.83
N GLY A 41 13.64 -12.18 11.36
CA GLY A 41 14.60 -13.10 12.01
C GLY A 41 15.44 -13.96 11.05
N LEU A 42 15.08 -14.00 9.76
CA LEU A 42 15.82 -14.66 8.67
C LEU A 42 16.59 -13.66 7.79
N LEU A 43 16.62 -12.37 8.16
CA LEU A 43 17.29 -11.28 7.43
C LEU A 43 18.82 -11.44 7.28
N ILE A 44 19.43 -12.44 7.91
CA ILE A 44 20.84 -12.79 7.71
C ILE A 44 21.00 -13.86 6.59
N GLY A 45 19.97 -14.68 6.32
CA GLY A 45 20.00 -15.70 5.27
C GLY A 45 19.50 -15.26 3.89
N GLU A 46 18.97 -14.04 3.76
CA GLU A 46 18.13 -13.62 2.63
C GLU A 46 18.80 -12.57 1.72
N ALA A 47 20.13 -12.52 1.67
CA ALA A 47 20.87 -11.69 0.71
C ALA A 47 20.66 -12.13 -0.76
N GLY A 48 20.39 -13.42 -1.00
CA GLY A 48 20.19 -13.96 -2.36
C GLY A 48 18.85 -13.60 -3.01
N LYS A 49 17.76 -13.47 -2.23
CA LYS A 49 16.44 -13.06 -2.76
C LYS A 49 16.36 -11.55 -2.99
N GLN A 50 17.09 -10.77 -2.20
CA GLN A 50 17.26 -9.32 -2.41
C GLN A 50 17.99 -9.01 -3.73
N LEU A 51 18.89 -9.90 -4.17
CA LEU A 51 19.58 -9.75 -5.45
C LEU A 51 18.61 -9.94 -6.63
N ARG A 52 17.74 -10.97 -6.61
CA ARG A 52 16.77 -11.23 -7.70
C ARG A 52 15.80 -10.07 -7.96
N ARG A 53 15.23 -9.50 -6.90
CA ARG A 53 14.32 -8.33 -7.00
C ARG A 53 15.03 -7.09 -7.55
N ARG A 54 16.33 -6.92 -7.29
CA ARG A 54 17.14 -5.80 -7.79
C ARG A 54 17.71 -6.01 -9.19
N THR A 55 17.73 -7.25 -9.69
CA THR A 55 18.23 -7.59 -11.05
C THR A 55 17.14 -7.64 -12.11
N GLY A 56 15.90 -7.25 -11.81
CA GLY A 56 14.78 -7.32 -12.77
C GLY A 56 14.28 -8.74 -13.09
N ILE A 57 14.73 -9.73 -12.31
CA ILE A 57 14.19 -11.10 -12.37
C ILE A 57 13.00 -11.10 -11.41
N GLY A 58 11.79 -11.14 -11.96
CA GLY A 58 10.54 -11.06 -11.19
C GLY A 58 10.54 -11.98 -9.97
N SER A 59 9.76 -11.63 -8.94
CA SER A 59 9.80 -12.34 -7.65
C SER A 59 9.47 -13.84 -7.75
N GLY A 60 8.96 -14.30 -8.90
CA GLY A 60 8.43 -15.63 -9.10
C GLY A 60 7.02 -15.79 -8.54
N LEU A 61 6.44 -14.72 -7.97
CA LEU A 61 5.04 -14.69 -7.58
C LEU A 61 4.16 -14.75 -8.82
N SER A 62 3.16 -15.59 -8.78
CA SER A 62 2.14 -15.69 -9.82
C SER A 62 0.81 -16.06 -9.16
N LEU A 63 -0.26 -15.53 -9.74
CA LEU A 63 -1.63 -15.91 -9.42
C LEU A 63 -2.17 -17.02 -10.34
N SER A 64 -1.33 -17.53 -11.25
CA SER A 64 -1.70 -18.62 -12.15
C SER A 64 -2.14 -19.85 -11.36
N GLY A 65 -3.26 -20.45 -11.77
CA GLY A 65 -3.88 -21.59 -11.08
C GLY A 65 -4.73 -21.23 -9.86
N VAL A 66 -4.71 -19.97 -9.41
CA VAL A 66 -5.58 -19.47 -8.32
C VAL A 66 -6.68 -18.56 -8.87
N VAL A 67 -6.35 -17.69 -9.83
CA VAL A 67 -7.35 -16.89 -10.54
C VAL A 67 -7.85 -17.61 -11.78
N HIS A 68 -9.10 -17.36 -12.16
CA HIS A 68 -9.68 -17.92 -13.38
C HIS A 68 -8.87 -17.45 -14.60
N PRO A 69 -8.62 -18.30 -15.62
CA PRO A 69 -7.79 -17.94 -16.78
C PRO A 69 -8.20 -16.64 -17.49
N GLU A 70 -9.51 -16.36 -17.54
CA GLU A 70 -10.04 -15.11 -18.12
C GLU A 70 -9.68 -13.84 -17.34
N LEU A 71 -9.23 -13.96 -16.09
CA LEU A 71 -8.77 -12.86 -15.23
C LEU A 71 -7.24 -12.85 -15.05
N SER A 72 -6.50 -13.65 -15.82
CA SER A 72 -5.03 -13.77 -15.74
C SER A 72 -4.33 -12.42 -15.81
N ARG A 73 -4.71 -11.55 -16.76
CA ARG A 73 -4.15 -10.19 -16.90
C ARG A 73 -4.32 -9.34 -15.65
N SER A 74 -5.52 -9.34 -15.06
CA SER A 74 -5.80 -8.59 -13.82
C SER A 74 -5.07 -9.20 -12.62
N GLY A 75 -4.86 -10.52 -12.62
CA GLY A 75 -3.96 -11.21 -11.70
C GLY A 75 -2.51 -10.73 -11.81
N GLU A 76 -1.97 -10.60 -13.03
CA GLU A 76 -0.62 -10.08 -13.28
C GLU A 76 -0.46 -8.63 -12.80
N LEU A 77 -1.44 -7.77 -13.07
CA LEU A 77 -1.46 -6.39 -12.56
C LEU A 77 -1.39 -6.35 -11.03
N THR A 78 -2.11 -7.25 -10.35
CA THR A 78 -2.10 -7.34 -8.88
C THR A 78 -0.74 -7.77 -8.35
N VAL A 79 -0.08 -8.72 -9.01
CA VAL A 79 1.27 -9.17 -8.63
C VAL A 79 2.29 -8.04 -8.82
N GLN A 80 2.25 -7.34 -9.95
CA GLN A 80 3.14 -6.19 -10.20
C GLN A 80 2.95 -5.09 -9.14
N ALA A 81 1.69 -4.73 -8.86
CA ALA A 81 1.38 -3.73 -7.85
C ALA A 81 1.86 -4.15 -6.45
N LEU A 82 1.78 -5.45 -6.11
CA LEU A 82 2.30 -5.98 -4.86
C LEU A 82 3.83 -5.88 -4.78
N GLU A 83 4.54 -6.18 -5.87
CA GLU A 83 6.00 -6.07 -5.93
C GLU A 83 6.47 -4.62 -5.77
N GLU A 84 5.82 -3.67 -6.46
CA GLU A 84 6.08 -2.24 -6.33
C GLU A 84 5.85 -1.78 -4.88
N PHE A 85 4.71 -2.16 -4.29
CA PHE A 85 4.37 -1.85 -2.91
C PHE A 85 5.39 -2.40 -1.91
N ALA A 86 5.74 -3.68 -2.02
CA ALA A 86 6.71 -4.32 -1.14
C ALA A 86 8.09 -3.66 -1.23
N THR A 87 8.51 -3.29 -2.45
CA THR A 87 9.79 -2.60 -2.67
C THR A 87 9.85 -1.27 -1.93
N VAL A 88 8.77 -0.47 -1.97
CA VAL A 88 8.71 0.80 -1.24
C VAL A 88 8.70 0.57 0.26
N VAL A 89 7.88 -0.35 0.77
CA VAL A 89 7.80 -0.65 2.21
C VAL A 89 9.16 -1.09 2.75
N GLU A 90 9.86 -1.99 2.06
CA GLU A 90 11.21 -2.44 2.44
C GLU A 90 12.21 -1.28 2.47
N ALA A 91 12.24 -0.46 1.42
CA ALA A 91 13.15 0.69 1.33
C ALA A 91 12.93 1.68 2.48
N LYS A 92 11.67 1.95 2.83
CA LYS A 92 11.32 2.83 3.95
C LYS A 92 11.72 2.21 5.28
N LEU A 93 11.39 0.96 5.55
CA LEU A 93 11.76 0.30 6.81
C LEU A 93 13.26 0.23 7.04
N ILE A 94 14.06 0.00 5.99
CA ILE A 94 15.53 0.04 6.09
C ILE A 94 16.00 1.46 6.46
N LYS A 95 15.43 2.49 5.82
CA LYS A 95 15.74 3.90 6.14
C LYS A 95 15.38 4.24 7.59
N HIS A 96 14.21 3.83 8.07
CA HIS A 96 13.75 4.07 9.44
C HIS A 96 14.58 3.33 10.48
N LYS A 97 14.92 2.06 10.24
CA LYS A 97 15.78 1.31 11.17
C LYS A 97 17.17 1.94 11.30
N LYS A 98 17.76 2.41 10.19
CA LYS A 98 19.05 3.14 10.25
C LYS A 98 18.94 4.45 11.02
N ALA A 99 17.86 5.20 10.85
CA ALA A 99 17.60 6.42 11.61
C ALA A 99 17.46 6.12 13.12
N ILE A 100 16.62 5.15 13.50
CA ILE A 100 16.43 4.75 14.90
C ILE A 100 17.75 4.31 15.56
N VAL A 101 18.59 3.55 14.85
CA VAL A 101 19.88 3.07 15.38
C VAL A 101 20.94 4.19 15.43
N SER A 102 20.87 5.16 14.52
CA SER A 102 21.82 6.28 14.43
C SER A 102 21.45 7.48 15.31
N GLU A 103 20.19 7.60 15.74
CA GLU A 103 19.60 8.84 16.27
C GLU A 103 19.11 8.66 17.72
N LEU A 104 19.95 8.03 18.56
CA LEU A 104 19.79 8.05 20.03
C LEU A 104 20.01 9.45 20.64
N LEU A 105 20.01 10.52 19.84
CA LEU A 105 20.31 11.89 20.23
C LEU A 105 19.48 12.93 19.42
N THR A 106 18.21 13.14 19.81
CA THR A 106 17.28 14.28 19.48
C THR A 106 16.75 14.49 18.03
N PRO A 107 15.56 15.11 17.82
CA PRO A 107 14.30 15.06 18.56
C PRO A 107 13.17 14.42 17.72
N THR A 108 12.51 13.44 18.34
CA THR A 108 11.47 12.54 17.81
C THR A 108 10.27 13.22 17.14
N LEU A 109 9.99 14.50 17.40
CA LEU A 109 8.76 15.17 16.95
C LEU A 109 8.79 15.61 15.47
N ILE A 110 9.97 15.90 14.91
CA ILE A 110 10.11 16.32 13.50
C ILE A 110 9.88 15.14 12.56
N TYR A 111 10.30 13.95 12.98
CA TYR A 111 10.18 12.70 12.23
C TYR A 111 8.73 12.22 12.11
N LEU A 112 7.91 12.43 13.13
CA LEU A 112 6.55 11.89 13.17
C LEU A 112 5.61 12.47 12.11
N ILE A 113 5.82 13.72 11.66
CA ILE A 113 4.92 14.39 10.71
C ILE A 113 5.19 13.95 9.27
N ASP A 114 6.46 13.82 8.88
CA ASP A 114 6.82 13.33 7.54
C ASP A 114 6.41 11.85 7.37
N GLU A 115 6.39 11.09 8.46
CA GLU A 115 5.86 9.72 8.48
C GLU A 115 4.36 9.65 8.22
N GLN A 116 3.54 10.59 8.71
CA GLN A 116 2.08 10.49 8.50
C GLN A 116 1.69 10.60 7.02
N PHE A 117 2.33 11.47 6.26
CA PHE A 117 2.07 11.59 4.80
C PHE A 117 2.54 10.37 4.01
N LEU A 118 3.61 9.72 4.47
CA LEU A 118 4.10 8.46 3.95
C LEU A 118 3.12 7.32 4.27
N LEU A 119 2.78 7.16 5.55
CA LEU A 119 1.90 6.11 6.06
C LEU A 119 0.51 6.19 5.44
N HIS A 120 -0.02 7.38 5.23
CA HIS A 120 -1.29 7.57 4.53
C HIS A 120 -1.26 6.98 3.10
N ARG A 121 -0.21 7.30 2.32
CA ARG A 121 -0.06 6.76 0.96
C ARG A 121 0.21 5.26 0.93
N LEU A 122 0.95 4.75 1.91
CA LEU A 122 1.12 3.30 2.08
C LEU A 122 -0.20 2.61 2.45
N ALA A 123 -1.03 3.24 3.28
CA ALA A 123 -2.35 2.72 3.61
C ALA A 123 -3.27 2.69 2.40
N ASP A 124 -3.30 3.76 1.59
CA ASP A 124 -4.10 3.81 0.36
C ASP A 124 -3.69 2.69 -0.62
N GLY A 125 -2.38 2.49 -0.81
CA GLY A 125 -1.87 1.40 -1.65
C GLY A 125 -2.23 0.01 -1.11
N ALA A 126 -2.22 -0.18 0.21
CA ALA A 126 -2.62 -1.44 0.83
C ALA A 126 -4.12 -1.71 0.68
N ILE A 127 -4.96 -0.68 0.77
CA ILE A 127 -6.41 -0.78 0.56
C ILE A 127 -6.70 -1.18 -0.89
N ASP A 128 -6.07 -0.52 -1.86
CA ASP A 128 -6.23 -0.85 -3.28
C ASP A 128 -5.78 -2.29 -3.57
N LEU A 129 -4.63 -2.71 -3.05
CA LEU A 129 -4.14 -4.10 -3.21
C LEU A 129 -5.13 -5.12 -2.64
N TYR A 130 -5.65 -4.87 -1.44
CA TYR A 130 -6.62 -5.76 -0.83
C TYR A 130 -7.90 -5.82 -1.65
N ALA A 131 -8.41 -4.68 -2.11
CA ALA A 131 -9.59 -4.61 -2.97
C ALA A 131 -9.39 -5.39 -4.28
N MET A 132 -8.24 -5.26 -4.95
CA MET A 132 -7.89 -6.01 -6.15
C MET A 132 -7.99 -7.53 -5.93
N VAL A 133 -7.38 -8.05 -4.86
CA VAL A 133 -7.42 -9.48 -4.55
C VAL A 133 -8.83 -9.96 -4.24
N VAL A 134 -9.62 -9.16 -3.52
CA VAL A 134 -11.02 -9.49 -3.18
C VAL A 134 -11.88 -9.61 -4.44
N VAL A 135 -11.83 -8.63 -5.34
CA VAL A 135 -12.65 -8.66 -6.58
C VAL A 135 -12.17 -9.76 -7.53
N LEU A 136 -10.87 -10.00 -7.62
CA LEU A 136 -10.30 -11.11 -8.40
C LEU A 136 -10.80 -12.46 -7.89
N SER A 137 -10.77 -12.68 -6.58
CA SER A 137 -11.23 -13.92 -5.98
C SER A 137 -12.71 -14.15 -6.24
N ARG A 138 -13.54 -13.12 -6.03
CA ARG A 138 -14.98 -13.17 -6.25
C ARG A 138 -15.32 -13.49 -7.70
N ALA A 139 -14.79 -12.70 -8.64
CA ALA A 139 -15.09 -12.87 -10.06
C ALA A 139 -14.51 -14.20 -10.60
N SER A 140 -13.33 -14.62 -10.14
CA SER A 140 -12.76 -15.93 -10.51
C SER A 140 -13.67 -17.08 -10.08
N ARG A 141 -14.17 -17.04 -8.84
CA ARG A 141 -15.12 -18.03 -8.36
C ARG A 141 -16.41 -18.00 -9.17
N SER A 142 -16.92 -16.81 -9.47
CA SER A 142 -18.13 -16.65 -10.27
C SER A 142 -18.01 -17.25 -11.67
N LEU A 143 -16.85 -17.08 -12.30
CA LEU A 143 -16.54 -17.68 -13.60
C LEU A 143 -16.41 -19.21 -13.50
N SER A 144 -15.70 -19.71 -12.48
CA SER A 144 -15.52 -21.16 -12.26
C SER A 144 -16.82 -21.89 -11.95
N GLU A 145 -17.74 -21.26 -11.21
CA GLU A 145 -19.06 -21.83 -10.85
C GLU A 145 -20.12 -21.60 -11.94
N GLY A 146 -19.82 -20.77 -12.96
CA GLY A 146 -20.73 -20.53 -14.08
C GLY A 146 -21.98 -19.71 -13.72
N HIS A 147 -21.88 -18.77 -12.77
CA HIS A 147 -23.01 -17.91 -12.39
C HIS A 147 -23.45 -16.99 -13.55
N PRO A 148 -24.75 -16.64 -13.63
CA PRO A 148 -25.27 -15.83 -14.74
C PRO A 148 -24.63 -14.43 -14.82
N GLU A 149 -24.22 -13.86 -13.68
CA GLU A 149 -23.56 -12.54 -13.62
C GLU A 149 -22.05 -12.58 -13.83
N ALA A 150 -21.43 -13.76 -14.02
CA ALA A 150 -19.98 -13.93 -13.99
C ALA A 150 -19.22 -13.02 -14.98
N GLN A 151 -19.78 -12.82 -16.18
CA GLN A 151 -19.17 -11.94 -17.19
C GLN A 151 -19.27 -10.46 -16.80
N HIS A 152 -20.31 -10.06 -16.06
CA HIS A 152 -20.40 -8.71 -15.52
C HIS A 152 -19.42 -8.51 -14.36
N GLU A 153 -19.30 -9.50 -13.46
CA GLU A 153 -18.31 -9.46 -12.38
C GLU A 153 -16.87 -9.40 -12.91
N LYS A 154 -16.57 -10.12 -14.00
CA LYS A 154 -15.30 -10.03 -14.73
C LYS A 154 -15.03 -8.60 -15.21
N MET A 155 -16.00 -7.97 -15.87
CA MET A 155 -15.86 -6.60 -16.38
C MET A 155 -15.59 -5.59 -15.24
N LEU A 156 -16.28 -5.74 -14.10
CA LEU A 156 -16.05 -4.93 -12.91
C LEU A 156 -14.66 -5.16 -12.33
N CYS A 157 -14.24 -6.42 -12.21
CA CYS A 157 -12.92 -6.80 -11.72
C CYS A 157 -11.80 -6.21 -12.59
N ASP A 158 -11.88 -6.37 -13.91
CA ASP A 158 -10.87 -5.86 -14.83
C ASP A 158 -10.77 -4.33 -14.77
N SER A 159 -11.93 -3.65 -14.80
CA SER A 159 -11.97 -2.18 -14.71
C SER A 159 -11.37 -1.67 -13.40
N TRP A 160 -11.72 -2.31 -12.27
CA TRP A 160 -11.16 -1.97 -10.97
C TRP A 160 -9.65 -2.20 -10.91
N CYS A 161 -9.16 -3.37 -11.35
CA CYS A 161 -7.75 -3.73 -11.27
C CYS A 161 -6.86 -2.83 -12.15
N ILE A 162 -7.35 -2.37 -13.31
CA ILE A 162 -6.62 -1.41 -14.15
C ILE A 162 -6.37 -0.10 -13.39
N GLU A 163 -7.44 0.48 -12.83
CA GLU A 163 -7.37 1.76 -12.13
C GLU A 163 -6.59 1.65 -10.81
N ALA A 164 -6.83 0.60 -10.03
CA ALA A 164 -6.14 0.37 -8.77
C ALA A 164 -4.64 0.14 -8.96
N ALA A 165 -4.24 -0.63 -9.98
CA ALA A 165 -2.82 -0.83 -10.30
C ALA A 165 -2.14 0.49 -10.70
N ALA A 166 -2.83 1.37 -11.45
CA ALA A 166 -2.32 2.68 -11.81
C ALA A 166 -2.11 3.58 -10.57
N ARG A 167 -3.10 3.63 -9.66
CA ARG A 167 -2.99 4.39 -8.40
C ARG A 167 -1.85 3.89 -7.53
N ILE A 168 -1.70 2.56 -7.37
CA ILE A 168 -0.61 1.98 -6.59
C ILE A 168 0.74 2.38 -7.20
N ARG A 169 0.91 2.21 -8.51
CA ARG A 169 2.15 2.55 -9.20
C ARG A 169 2.54 4.00 -9.01
N GLU A 170 1.59 4.91 -9.24
CA GLU A 170 1.82 6.35 -9.07
C GLU A 170 2.17 6.69 -7.62
N ASN A 171 1.41 6.16 -6.65
CA ASN A 171 1.66 6.38 -5.23
C ASN A 171 3.04 5.86 -4.81
N MET A 172 3.42 4.65 -5.24
CA MET A 172 4.71 4.05 -4.90
C MET A 172 5.87 4.80 -5.54
N ALA A 173 5.75 5.23 -6.79
CA ALA A 173 6.74 6.07 -7.46
C ALA A 173 6.93 7.41 -6.73
N ASN A 174 5.82 8.07 -6.38
CA ASN A 174 5.83 9.34 -5.65
C ASN A 174 6.54 9.22 -4.30
N LEU A 175 6.35 8.11 -3.58
CA LEU A 175 7.01 7.86 -2.29
C LEU A 175 8.53 7.68 -2.38
N GLN A 176 9.05 7.30 -3.54
CA GLN A 176 10.50 7.18 -3.77
C GLN A 176 11.14 8.48 -4.28
N SER A 177 10.34 9.43 -4.78
CA SER A 177 10.83 10.65 -5.43
C SER A 177 11.28 11.75 -4.45
N SER A 178 12.24 12.59 -4.87
CA SER A 178 12.69 13.76 -4.11
C SER A 178 11.70 14.95 -4.10
N PRO A 179 10.93 15.24 -5.17
CA PRO A 179 9.97 16.36 -5.16
C PRO A 179 8.86 16.16 -4.11
N GLN A 180 8.43 14.92 -3.89
CA GLN A 180 7.40 14.62 -2.90
C GLN A 180 7.85 14.94 -1.46
N GLN A 181 9.13 14.77 -1.17
CA GLN A 181 9.69 15.12 0.14
C GLN A 181 9.67 16.64 0.35
N GLN A 182 9.88 17.42 -0.71
CA GLN A 182 9.76 18.88 -0.63
C GLN A 182 8.31 19.30 -0.36
N LEU A 183 7.33 18.63 -0.97
CA LEU A 183 5.92 18.90 -0.69
C LEU A 183 5.56 18.66 0.79
N PHE A 184 6.07 17.59 1.41
CA PHE A 184 5.81 17.33 2.84
C PHE A 184 6.39 18.41 3.74
N ARG A 185 7.60 18.88 3.44
CA ARG A 185 8.21 20.03 4.13
C ARG A 185 7.38 21.29 3.94
N ASN A 186 6.87 21.54 2.74
CA ASN A 186 6.01 22.70 2.47
C ASN A 186 4.71 22.62 3.28
N PHE A 187 4.03 21.47 3.31
CA PHE A 187 2.80 21.30 4.10
C PHE A 187 3.03 21.56 5.59
N LYS A 188 4.16 21.06 6.13
CA LYS A 188 4.55 21.34 7.51
C LYS A 188 4.78 22.83 7.76
N SER A 189 5.52 23.50 6.89
CA SER A 189 5.81 24.93 7.03
C SER A 189 4.56 25.80 6.89
N ILE A 190 3.68 25.49 5.93
CA ILE A 190 2.40 26.18 5.75
C ILE A 190 1.54 26.04 7.02
N SER A 191 1.38 24.80 7.50
CA SER A 191 0.60 24.52 8.71
C SER A 191 1.17 25.27 9.93
N LYS A 192 2.49 25.24 10.11
CA LYS A 192 3.16 25.98 11.20
C LYS A 192 2.86 27.48 11.13
N ALA A 193 3.03 28.10 9.97
CA ALA A 193 2.79 29.53 9.80
C ALA A 193 1.31 29.92 10.04
N MET A 194 0.36 29.08 9.61
CA MET A 194 -1.06 29.30 9.86
C MET A 194 -1.40 29.20 11.36
N VAL A 195 -0.84 28.22 12.07
CA VAL A 195 -1.03 28.08 13.52
C VAL A 195 -0.45 29.27 14.27
N GLU A 196 0.76 29.72 13.91
CA GLU A 196 1.40 30.89 14.52
C GLU A 196 0.63 32.19 14.26
N SER A 197 -0.01 32.31 13.09
CA SER A 197 -0.82 33.49 12.72
C SER A 197 -2.26 33.42 13.25
N GLY A 198 -2.67 32.30 13.84
CA GLY A 198 -4.06 32.07 14.28
C GLY A 198 -5.07 32.00 13.14
N GLY A 199 -4.63 31.77 11.90
CA GLY A 199 -5.49 31.83 10.71
C GLY A 199 -4.71 31.90 9.39
N LEU A 200 -5.32 32.51 8.37
CA LEU A 200 -4.67 32.72 7.07
C LEU A 200 -3.48 33.68 7.22
N VAL A 201 -2.32 33.26 6.73
CA VAL A 201 -1.07 34.06 6.79
C VAL A 201 -1.11 35.22 5.80
N THR A 202 -1.76 35.03 4.66
CA THR A 202 -1.83 36.00 3.57
C THR A 202 -3.02 36.93 3.72
N SER A 203 -2.78 38.23 3.58
CA SER A 203 -3.84 39.20 3.29
C SER A 203 -4.32 39.08 1.85
N ASN A 204 -5.48 39.68 1.55
CA ASN A 204 -5.91 39.84 0.16
C ASN A 204 -4.86 40.65 -0.65
N PRO A 205 -4.82 40.50 -1.99
CA PRO A 205 -3.84 41.18 -2.83
C PRO A 205 -3.85 42.72 -2.74
N LEU A 206 -4.95 43.32 -2.30
CA LEU A 206 -5.10 44.77 -2.19
C LEU A 206 -4.51 45.33 -0.88
N ARG A 207 -4.28 44.47 0.13
CA ARG A 207 -3.76 44.85 1.46
C ARG A 207 -4.56 45.97 2.14
N ILE A 208 -5.86 45.99 1.87
CA ILE A 208 -6.88 46.86 2.47
C ILE A 208 -8.02 46.02 3.01
#